data_AF-A0A850CSZ9-F1
#
_entry.id   AF-A0A850CSZ9-F1
#
_cell.length_a   1.000
_cell.length_b   1.000
_cell.length_c   1.000
_cell.angle_alpha   90.00
_cell.angle_beta   90.00
_cell.angle_gamma   90.00
#
_symmetry.space_group_name_H-M   'P 1'
#
loop_
_entity.id
_entity.type
_entity.pdbx_description
1 polymer ?
#
loop_
_entity_poly.entity_id
_entity_poly.type
_entity_poly.pdbx_seq_one_letter_code
_entity_poly.pdbx_strand_id
1 'polypeptide(L)'
;MPDPIVRDATVQDAGAIGAIYAPYVTGTTITFESTPPNDASVRLHHPMGFETVGTYARIGWKLGEWHDVMPLQLPLDAPLSPREDPPEPT
;
A
#
# COMPACT_ATOMS: atom_id res chain seq x y z
N MET A 1 23.70 1.17 14.14
CA MET A 1 22.34 0.90 14.67
C MET A 1 22.37 -0.42 15.41
N PRO A 2 21.58 -0.64 16.48
CA PRO A 2 21.51 -1.95 17.10
C PRO A 2 21.03 -2.98 16.07
N ASP A 3 21.51 -4.22 16.17
CA ASP A 3 21.08 -5.30 15.29
C ASP A 3 19.57 -5.52 15.39
N PRO A 4 18.86 -5.71 14.26
CA PRO A 4 17.43 -5.96 14.28
C PRO A 4 17.13 -7.31 14.93
N ILE A 5 16.23 -7.32 15.91
CA ILE A 5 15.78 -8.53 16.60
C ILE A 5 14.56 -9.10 15.87
N VAL A 6 14.65 -10.34 15.38
CA VAL A 6 13.53 -11.07 14.77
C VAL A 6 12.98 -12.07 15.78
N ARG A 7 11.68 -11.97 16.07
CA ARG A 7 10.93 -12.88 16.96
C ARG A 7 9.46 -12.98 16.53
N ASP A 8 8.76 -13.98 17.07
CA ASP A 8 7.31 -14.09 16.89
C ASP A 8 6.57 -12.87 17.44
N ALA A 9 5.52 -12.47 16.72
CA ALA A 9 4.63 -11.39 17.12
C ALA A 9 3.68 -11.86 18.23
N THR A 10 3.38 -10.95 19.15
CA THR A 10 2.46 -11.10 20.27
C THR A 10 1.35 -10.06 20.16
N VAL A 11 0.29 -10.19 20.96
CA VAL A 11 -0.81 -9.20 20.97
C VAL A 11 -0.33 -7.81 21.40
N GLN A 12 0.76 -7.72 22.16
CA GLN A 12 1.38 -6.47 22.58
C GLN A 12 2.02 -5.71 21.39
N ASP A 13 2.39 -6.42 20.31
CA ASP A 13 2.98 -5.81 19.12
C ASP A 13 1.94 -5.13 18.21
N ALA A 14 0.65 -5.42 18.40
CA ALA A 14 -0.43 -4.98 17.51
C ALA A 14 -0.50 -3.45 17.36
N GLY A 15 -0.25 -2.70 18.45
CA GLY A 15 -0.24 -1.24 18.40
C GLY A 15 0.91 -0.67 17.56
N ALA A 16 2.11 -1.24 17.70
CA ALA A 16 3.28 -0.83 16.92
C ALA A 16 3.13 -1.21 15.44
N ILE A 17 2.63 -2.41 15.15
CA ILE A 17 2.31 -2.85 13.79
C ILE A 17 1.26 -1.92 13.17
N GLY A 18 0.21 -1.57 13.93
CA GLY A 18 -0.81 -0.60 13.54
C GLY A 18 -0.22 0.75 13.15
N ALA A 19 0.71 1.27 13.97
CA ALA A 19 1.35 2.56 13.73
C ALA A 19 2.14 2.64 12.42
N ILE A 20 2.66 1.51 11.91
CA ILE A 20 3.38 1.47 10.62
C ILE A 20 2.45 1.84 9.46
N TYR A 21 1.21 1.34 9.47
CA TYR A 21 0.26 1.57 8.36
C TYR A 21 -0.80 2.63 8.67
N ALA A 22 -0.91 3.10 9.93
CA ALA A 22 -1.88 4.10 10.35
C ALA A 22 -1.88 5.37 9.47
N PRO A 23 -0.74 5.97 9.08
CA PRO A 23 -0.74 7.16 8.23
C PRO A 23 -1.39 6.92 6.86
N TYR A 24 -1.24 5.72 6.30
CA TYR A 24 -1.87 5.36 5.02
C TYR A 24 -3.38 5.15 5.20
N VAL A 25 -3.81 4.54 6.30
CA VAL A 25 -5.24 4.30 6.55
C VAL A 25 -5.99 5.59 6.86
N THR A 26 -5.40 6.51 7.62
CA THR A 26 -6.08 7.73 8.05
C THR A 26 -5.85 8.91 7.10
N GLY A 27 -4.71 8.95 6.41
CA GLY A 27 -4.28 10.08 5.57
C GLY A 27 -4.45 9.88 4.07
N THR A 28 -4.93 8.71 3.62
CA THR A 28 -5.11 8.44 2.19
C THR A 28 -6.44 7.75 1.92
N THR A 29 -6.91 7.84 0.69
CA THR A 29 -7.91 6.91 0.15
C THR A 29 -7.22 5.92 -0.79
N ILE A 30 -7.45 4.63 -0.57
CA ILE A 30 -6.91 3.55 -1.40
C ILE A 30 -8.06 2.87 -2.14
N THR A 31 -7.91 2.71 -3.46
CA THR A 31 -8.77 1.86 -4.30
C THR A 31 -7.94 0.72 -4.89
N PHE A 32 -8.58 -0.39 -5.23
CA PHE A 32 -7.92 -1.60 -5.72
C PHE A 32 -8.58 -2.08 -7.01
N GLU A 33 -7.77 -2.33 -8.04
CA GLU A 33 -8.22 -2.99 -9.28
C GLU A 33 -7.84 -4.46 -9.27
N SER A 34 -8.82 -5.36 -9.35
CA SER A 34 -8.58 -6.82 -9.29
C SER A 34 -8.17 -7.44 -10.63
N THR A 35 -8.05 -6.70 -11.73
CA THR A 35 -7.56 -7.24 -13.00
C THR A 35 -6.98 -6.13 -13.87
N PRO A 36 -5.70 -5.78 -13.70
CA PRO A 36 -5.02 -4.81 -14.53
C PRO A 36 -4.82 -5.33 -15.97
N PRO A 37 -4.94 -4.46 -16.99
CA PRO A 37 -5.48 -3.12 -16.89
C PRO A 37 -7.01 -3.15 -17.01
N ASN A 38 -7.72 -2.86 -15.93
CA ASN A 38 -9.07 -2.31 -16.05
C ASN A 38 -8.93 -0.85 -16.49
N ASP A 39 -8.65 -0.74 -17.78
CA ASP A 39 -8.37 0.45 -18.55
C ASP A 39 -9.35 1.61 -18.25
N ALA A 40 -10.62 1.29 -18.00
CA ALA A 40 -11.65 2.28 -17.68
C ALA A 40 -11.48 2.91 -16.30
N SER A 41 -11.17 2.11 -15.27
CA SER A 41 -11.01 2.61 -13.91
C SER A 41 -9.72 3.41 -13.75
N VAL A 42 -8.61 2.95 -14.34
CA VAL A 42 -7.34 3.68 -14.31
C VAL A 42 -7.48 5.05 -14.98
N ARG A 43 -8.15 5.12 -16.14
CA ARG A 43 -8.44 6.38 -16.83
C ARG A 43 -9.39 7.29 -16.07
N LEU A 44 -10.22 6.76 -15.17
CA LEU A 44 -11.07 7.56 -14.29
C LEU A 44 -10.27 8.17 -13.14
N HIS A 45 -9.41 7.39 -12.49
CA HIS A 45 -8.73 7.79 -11.25
C HIS A 45 -7.51 8.69 -11.48
N HIS A 46 -6.69 8.44 -12.51
CA HIS A 46 -5.50 9.26 -12.77
C HIS A 46 -5.79 10.77 -12.92
N PRO A 47 -6.83 11.21 -13.67
CA PRO A 47 -7.18 12.63 -13.74
C PRO A 47 -7.63 13.26 -12.41
N MET A 48 -8.06 12.44 -11.44
CA MET A 48 -8.43 12.91 -10.09
C MET A 48 -7.22 13.03 -9.15
N GLY A 49 -6.01 12.77 -9.65
CA GLY A 49 -4.76 12.87 -8.89
C GLY A 49 -4.34 11.58 -8.18
N PHE A 50 -5.01 10.44 -8.45
CA PHE A 50 -4.55 9.15 -7.92
C PHE A 50 -3.27 8.70 -8.63
N GLU A 51 -2.35 8.12 -7.85
CA GLU A 51 -1.11 7.53 -8.33
C GLU A 51 -1.12 6.01 -8.14
N THR A 52 -0.53 5.29 -9.10
CA THR A 52 -0.34 3.84 -8.98
C THR A 52 0.77 3.54 -7.98
N VAL A 53 0.47 2.74 -6.94
CA VAL A 53 1.44 2.36 -5.90
C VAL A 53 2.28 1.15 -6.32
N GLY A 54 1.69 0.23 -7.09
CA GLY A 54 2.37 -0.96 -7.58
C GLY A 54 1.38 -2.03 -8.07
N THR A 55 1.88 -3.22 -8.38
CA THR A 55 1.04 -4.37 -8.77
C THR A 55 1.42 -5.59 -7.94
N TYR A 56 0.43 -6.18 -7.27
CA TYR A 56 0.54 -7.46 -6.60
C TYR A 56 0.11 -8.56 -7.56
N ALA A 57 1.07 -9.28 -8.10
CA ALA A 57 0.81 -10.36 -9.04
C ALA A 57 0.16 -11.57 -8.34
N ARG A 58 -0.91 -12.11 -8.93
CA ARG A 58 -1.60 -13.35 -8.57
C ARG A 58 -1.95 -13.44 -7.08
N ILE A 59 -2.44 -12.35 -6.53
CA ILE A 59 -2.69 -12.22 -5.09
C ILE A 59 -4.09 -12.70 -4.68
N GLY A 60 -5.04 -12.81 -5.63
CA GLY A 60 -6.40 -13.27 -5.35
C GLY A 60 -6.87 -14.38 -6.30
N TRP A 61 -7.56 -15.40 -5.78
CA TRP A 61 -8.25 -16.40 -6.58
C TRP A 61 -9.77 -16.14 -6.55
N LYS A 62 -10.38 -15.90 -7.71
CA LYS A 62 -11.81 -15.61 -7.82
C LYS A 62 -12.32 -16.06 -9.18
N LEU A 63 -13.57 -16.55 -9.25
CA LEU A 63 -14.23 -17.00 -10.48
C LEU A 63 -13.40 -17.98 -11.35
N GLY A 64 -12.55 -18.79 -10.72
CA GLY A 64 -11.73 -19.79 -11.42
C GLY A 64 -10.40 -19.26 -11.97
N GLU A 65 -10.02 -18.04 -11.64
CA GLU A 65 -8.80 -17.41 -12.14
C GLU A 65 -7.97 -16.74 -11.03
N TRP A 66 -6.67 -16.65 -11.25
CA TRP A 66 -5.78 -15.83 -10.43
C TRP A 66 -5.80 -14.41 -10.96
N HIS A 67 -5.89 -13.47 -10.02
CA HIS A 67 -6.05 -12.05 -10.27
C HIS A 67 -4.90 -11.26 -9.67
N ASP A 68 -4.37 -10.35 -10.47
CA ASP A 68 -3.44 -9.32 -10.01
C ASP A 68 -4.23 -8.18 -9.36
N VAL A 69 -3.63 -7.49 -8.40
CA VAL A 69 -4.24 -6.31 -7.78
C VAL A 69 -3.33 -5.10 -7.96
N MET A 70 -3.88 -4.01 -8.47
CA MET A 70 -3.19 -2.73 -8.57
C MET A 70 -3.81 -1.71 -7.62
N PRO A 71 -3.18 -1.41 -6.47
CA PRO A 71 -3.58 -0.29 -5.63
C PRO A 71 -3.27 1.07 -6.28
N LEU A 72 -4.25 1.98 -6.21
CA LEU A 72 -4.05 3.41 -6.48
C LEU A 72 -4.29 4.21 -5.20
N GLN A 73 -3.49 5.25 -4.97
CA GLN A 73 -3.58 6.10 -3.78
C GLN A 73 -3.77 7.57 -4.14
N LEU A 74 -4.52 8.29 -3.32
CA LEU A 74 -4.59 9.76 -3.31
C LEU A 74 -4.39 10.25 -1.87
N PRO A 75 -3.36 11.09 -1.61
CA PRO A 75 -3.19 11.73 -0.30
C PRO A 75 -4.34 12.71 -0.01
N LEU A 76 -4.84 12.74 1.22
CA LEU A 76 -5.99 13.58 1.60
C LEU A 76 -5.62 15.03 1.93
N ASP A 77 -4.44 15.25 2.52
CA ASP A 77 -4.04 16.57 3.02
C ASP A 77 -2.89 17.19 2.20
N ALA A 78 -1.73 16.56 2.24
CA ALA A 78 -0.52 16.96 1.52
C ALA A 78 0.01 15.76 0.72
N PRO A 79 0.80 15.98 -0.35
CA PRO A 79 1.50 14.89 -1.01
C PRO A 79 2.21 14.07 0.06
N LEU A 80 2.13 12.74 -0.03
CA LEU A 80 2.96 11.89 0.83
C LEU A 80 4.39 12.38 0.63
N SER A 81 5.04 12.84 1.72
CA SER A 81 6.45 13.15 1.66
C SER A 81 7.15 11.98 0.97
N PRO A 82 8.15 12.23 0.09
CA PRO A 82 8.98 11.16 -0.41
C PRO A 82 9.35 10.30 0.80
N ARG A 83 9.22 8.96 0.67
CA ARG A 83 9.75 8.08 1.72
C ARG A 83 11.15 8.60 2.01
N GLU A 84 11.37 9.11 3.21
CA GLU A 84 12.74 9.29 3.67
C GLU A 84 13.31 7.88 3.59
N ASP A 85 14.32 7.69 2.76
CA ASP A 85 15.02 6.43 2.72
C ASP A 85 15.39 6.11 4.18
N PRO A 86 15.05 4.91 4.69
CA PRO A 86 15.43 4.56 6.04
C PRO A 86 16.92 4.83 6.16
N PRO A 87 17.37 5.52 7.23
CA PRO A 87 18.77 5.88 7.37
C PRO A 87 19.62 4.63 7.17
N GLU A 88 20.68 4.75 6.36
CA GLU A 88 21.54 3.61 6.10
C GLU A 88 22.00 2.99 7.43
N PRO A 89 21.99 1.66 7.57
CA PRO A 89 22.46 1.00 8.77
C PRO A 89 23.91 1.41 9.05
N THR A 90 24.10 2.24 10.08
CA THR A 90 25.41 2.54 10.69
C THR A 90 25.97 1.30 11.36
#